data_AF-A0A948TSW3-F1
#
_entry.id   AF-A0A948TSW3-F1
#
_cell.length_a   1.000
_cell.length_b   1.000
_cell.length_c   1.000
_cell.angle_alpha   90.00
_cell.angle_beta   90.00
_cell.angle_gamma   90.00
#
_symmetry.space_group_name_H-M   'P 1'
#
loop_
_entity.id
_entity.type
_entity.pdbx_description
1 polymer ?
#
loop_
_entity_poly.entity_id
_entity_poly.type
_entity_poly.pdbx_seq_one_letter_code
_entity_poly.pdbx_strand_id
1 'polypeptide(L)'
;ERLEKVKEKAENNPALQNFVERFTEKREYIEEKLENLVPQKVMERIRENNQAVEQKLGKIRECPQVTPPASDFCLSGTIKEKQDKMGCAISFVCQRDLDDAVCTQENDPVCGKDGKQYNNPCYARKAGAEVDYKGNCEMNANQGETQNKEQEMNAGNINNKGKLKVEVSD
;
A
#
# COMPACT_ATOMS: atom_id res chain seq x y z
N GLU A 1 34.14 5.28 16.70
CA GLU A 1 33.21 5.06 15.57
C GLU A 1 31.88 4.38 15.93
N ARG A 2 31.81 3.07 16.24
CA ARG A 2 30.51 2.39 16.52
C ARG A 2 29.77 2.93 17.74
N LEU A 3 30.51 3.32 18.79
CA LEU A 3 29.94 3.88 20.01
C LEU A 3 29.36 5.29 19.81
N GLU A 4 30.02 6.11 18.99
CA GLU A 4 29.56 7.48 18.66
C GLU A 4 28.25 7.45 17.88
N LYS A 5 28.13 6.55 16.89
CA LYS A 5 26.88 6.32 16.13
C LYS A 5 25.70 5.88 17.01
N VAL A 6 25.98 5.18 18.11
CA VAL A 6 24.95 4.75 19.08
C VAL A 6 24.54 5.91 19.99
N LYS A 7 25.49 6.74 20.43
CA LYS A 7 25.22 7.94 21.22
C LYS A 7 24.39 8.96 20.44
N GLU A 8 24.75 9.25 19.19
CA GLU A 8 24.02 10.18 18.30
C GLU A 8 22.56 9.75 18.10
N LYS A 9 22.31 8.45 17.87
CA LYS A 9 20.94 7.92 17.72
C LYS A 9 20.14 7.94 19.02
N ALA A 10 20.83 7.88 20.17
CA ALA A 10 20.18 7.95 21.46
C ALA A 10 19.74 9.36 21.82
N GLU A 11 20.37 10.43 21.31
CA GLU A 11 20.12 11.84 21.70
C GLU A 11 18.68 12.28 21.52
N ASN A 12 17.98 11.68 20.56
CA ASN A 12 16.58 11.97 20.27
C ASN A 12 15.57 11.24 21.19
N ASN A 13 16.04 10.41 22.14
CA ASN A 13 15.20 9.71 23.11
C ASN A 13 15.82 9.75 24.52
N PRO A 14 15.25 10.53 25.47
CA PRO A 14 15.80 10.71 26.81
C PRO A 14 15.94 9.42 27.64
N ALA A 15 15.06 8.44 27.41
CA ALA A 15 15.13 7.14 28.09
C ALA A 15 16.26 6.28 27.53
N LEU A 16 16.53 6.40 26.23
CA LEU A 16 17.62 5.71 25.56
C LEU A 16 18.97 6.37 25.89
N GLN A 17 19.02 7.69 26.06
CA GLN A 17 20.22 8.41 26.49
C GLN A 17 20.74 7.90 27.85
N ASN A 18 19.90 7.94 28.88
CA ASN A 18 20.28 7.48 30.23
C ASN A 18 20.72 6.01 30.24
N PHE A 19 20.11 5.17 29.41
CA PHE A 19 20.52 3.78 29.23
C PHE A 19 21.90 3.71 28.57
N VAL A 20 22.10 4.39 27.44
CA VAL A 20 23.37 4.36 26.70
C VAL A 20 24.52 4.90 27.57
N GLU A 21 24.33 6.01 28.28
CA GLU A 21 25.33 6.61 29.16
C GLU A 21 25.79 5.61 30.24
N ARG A 22 24.86 5.02 31.01
CA ARG A 22 25.19 4.03 32.05
C ARG A 22 25.93 2.81 31.51
N PHE A 23 25.56 2.35 30.31
CA PHE A 23 26.23 1.23 29.66
C PHE A 23 27.63 1.62 29.19
N THR A 24 27.83 2.85 28.71
CA THR A 24 29.15 3.34 28.31
C THR A 24 30.07 3.56 29.50
N GLU A 25 29.61 4.17 30.59
CA GLU A 25 30.40 4.36 31.81
C GLU A 25 30.87 3.02 32.39
N LYS A 26 29.96 2.04 32.47
CA LYS A 26 30.29 0.71 32.97
C LYS A 26 31.30 0.00 32.08
N ARG A 27 31.25 0.23 30.77
CA ARG A 27 32.18 -0.36 29.81
C ARG A 27 33.56 0.31 29.90
N GLU A 28 33.62 1.64 30.02
CA GLU A 28 34.87 2.40 30.19
C GLU A 28 35.58 1.99 31.49
N TYR A 29 34.84 1.84 32.60
CA TYR A 29 35.36 1.33 33.88
C TYR A 29 35.95 -0.09 33.76
N ILE A 30 35.30 -0.96 32.98
CA ILE A 30 35.78 -2.33 32.74
C ILE A 30 37.03 -2.31 31.84
N GLU A 31 37.07 -1.44 30.83
CA GLU A 31 38.23 -1.26 29.95
C GLU A 31 39.45 -0.74 30.72
N GLU A 32 39.28 0.26 31.59
CA GLU A 32 40.35 0.78 32.47
C GLU A 32 40.92 -0.32 33.40
N LYS A 33 40.05 -1.15 33.98
CA LYS A 33 40.48 -2.29 34.79
C LYS A 33 41.15 -3.40 33.98
N LEU A 34 40.72 -3.61 32.74
CA LEU A 34 41.32 -4.61 31.85
C LEU A 34 42.69 -4.17 31.33
N GLU A 35 42.94 -2.89 31.08
CA GLU A 35 44.25 -2.40 30.62
C GLU A 35 45.39 -2.67 31.61
N ASN A 36 45.09 -2.68 32.91
CA ASN A 36 46.06 -2.95 33.97
C ASN A 36 46.25 -4.45 34.28
N LEU A 37 45.35 -5.32 33.81
CA LEU A 37 45.36 -6.76 34.07
C LEU A 37 45.74 -7.58 32.84
N VAL A 38 45.55 -7.02 31.64
CA VAL A 38 45.78 -7.69 30.37
C VAL A 38 47.04 -7.13 29.73
N PRO A 39 48.09 -7.95 29.54
CA PRO A 39 49.31 -7.51 28.86
C PRO A 39 48.99 -6.94 27.48
N GLN A 40 49.63 -5.83 27.10
CA GLN A 40 49.39 -5.13 25.82
C GLN A 40 49.42 -6.07 24.60
N LYS A 41 50.31 -7.06 24.62
CA LYS A 41 50.47 -8.08 23.58
C LYS A 41 49.22 -8.97 23.38
N VAL A 42 48.42 -9.15 24.42
CA VAL A 42 47.14 -9.88 24.35
C VAL A 42 46.06 -8.97 23.75
N MET A 43 46.04 -7.68 24.15
CA MET A 43 45.11 -6.71 23.58
C MET A 43 45.34 -6.45 22.09
N GLU A 44 46.59 -6.42 21.63
CA GLU A 44 46.94 -6.36 20.21
C GLU A 44 46.38 -7.56 19.44
N ARG A 45 46.58 -8.79 19.94
CA ARG A 45 45.99 -10.00 19.32
C ARG A 45 44.47 -9.97 19.29
N ILE A 46 43.83 -9.46 20.34
CA ILE A 46 42.37 -9.31 20.37
C ILE A 46 41.92 -8.30 19.31
N ARG A 47 42.62 -7.16 19.16
CA ARG A 47 42.34 -6.16 18.11
C ARG A 47 42.52 -6.73 16.72
N GLU A 48 43.61 -7.44 16.47
CA GLU A 48 43.89 -8.11 15.18
C GLU A 48 42.82 -9.16 14.85
N ASN A 49 42.45 -10.01 15.81
CA ASN A 49 41.39 -11.00 15.62
C ASN A 49 40.03 -10.35 15.35
N ASN A 50 39.68 -9.30 16.08
CA ASN A 50 38.43 -8.58 15.87
C ASN A 50 38.41 -7.89 14.49
N GLN A 51 39.51 -7.26 14.08
CA GLN A 51 39.63 -6.70 12.72
C GLN A 51 39.51 -7.78 11.64
N ALA A 52 40.16 -8.93 11.82
CA ALA A 52 40.05 -10.05 10.89
C ALA A 52 38.62 -10.61 10.84
N VAL A 53 37.91 -10.65 11.96
CA VAL A 53 36.50 -11.04 12.04
C VAL A 53 35.62 -9.99 11.35
N GLU A 54 35.85 -8.70 11.53
CA GLU A 54 35.11 -7.62 10.85
C GLU A 54 35.35 -7.64 9.33
N GLN A 55 36.58 -7.91 8.89
CA GLN A 55 36.90 -8.10 7.47
C GLN A 55 36.23 -9.34 6.88
N LYS A 56 36.14 -10.44 7.64
CA LYS A 56 35.50 -11.69 7.22
C LYS A 56 33.97 -11.66 7.28
N LEU A 57 33.40 -10.91 8.22
CA LEU A 57 31.95 -10.72 8.34
C LEU A 57 31.38 -9.91 7.17
N GLY A 58 32.25 -9.26 6.38
CA GLY A 58 31.86 -8.51 5.20
C GLY A 58 31.04 -7.29 5.58
N LYS A 59 31.02 -6.31 4.67
CA LYS A 59 30.15 -5.14 4.81
C LYS A 59 28.72 -5.66 4.98
N ILE A 60 28.07 -5.26 6.07
CA ILE A 60 26.63 -5.44 6.25
C ILE A 60 25.98 -5.07 4.92
N ARG A 61 25.25 -6.02 4.31
CA ARG A 61 24.58 -5.76 3.04
C ARG A 61 23.65 -4.57 3.25
N GLU A 62 23.97 -3.45 2.63
CA GLU A 62 23.10 -2.28 2.65
C GLU A 62 21.93 -2.53 1.72
N CYS A 63 20.71 -2.32 2.21
CA CYS A 63 19.53 -2.37 1.36
C CYS A 63 19.56 -1.20 0.37
N PRO A 64 19.11 -1.41 -0.89
CA PRO A 64 18.96 -0.32 -1.83
C PRO A 64 17.97 0.72 -1.28
N GLN A 65 18.28 1.99 -1.49
CA GLN A 65 17.36 3.06 -1.15
C GLN A 65 16.31 3.17 -2.26
N VAL A 66 15.08 2.75 -1.98
CA VAL A 66 13.95 2.88 -2.89
C VAL A 66 12.97 3.93 -2.36
N THR A 67 12.62 4.90 -3.19
CA THR A 67 11.67 5.95 -2.82
C THR A 67 10.24 5.48 -3.07
N PRO A 68 9.32 5.67 -2.10
CA PRO A 68 7.90 5.42 -2.33
C PRO A 68 7.38 6.23 -3.53
N PRO A 69 6.51 5.66 -4.37
CA PRO A 69 5.92 6.39 -5.47
C PRO A 69 4.93 7.44 -4.95
N ALA A 70 4.57 8.39 -5.80
CA ALA A 70 3.60 9.43 -5.47
C ALA A 70 2.20 8.84 -5.21
N SER A 71 1.33 9.58 -4.52
CA SER A 71 0.00 9.10 -4.11
C SER A 71 -0.92 8.76 -5.29
N ASP A 72 -0.69 9.40 -6.45
CA ASP A 72 -1.41 9.14 -7.70
C ASP A 72 -1.00 7.83 -8.39
N PHE A 73 0.11 7.20 -7.97
CA PHE A 73 0.50 5.86 -8.41
C PHE A 73 -0.57 4.80 -8.09
N CYS A 74 -1.39 5.03 -7.06
CA CYS A 74 -2.44 4.11 -6.64
C CYS A 74 -3.68 4.88 -6.17
N LEU A 75 -4.45 5.43 -7.11
CA LEU A 75 -5.66 6.22 -6.84
C LEU A 75 -6.76 5.45 -6.11
N SER A 76 -6.84 4.13 -6.31
CA SER A 76 -7.91 3.27 -5.75
C SER A 76 -7.37 1.95 -5.22
N GLY A 77 -6.47 2.03 -4.24
CA GLY A 77 -5.88 0.86 -3.58
C GLY A 77 -4.86 1.26 -2.51
N THR A 78 -4.04 0.30 -2.10
CA THR A 78 -2.95 0.51 -1.14
C THR A 78 -1.60 0.24 -1.80
N ILE A 79 -0.63 1.13 -1.62
CA ILE A 79 0.76 0.91 -2.03
C ILE A 79 1.39 -0.12 -1.08
N LYS A 80 1.88 -1.23 -1.62
CA LYS A 80 2.60 -2.26 -0.89
C LYS A 80 4.06 -2.32 -1.31
N GLU A 81 4.93 -2.49 -0.34
CA GLU A 81 6.35 -2.73 -0.56
C GLU A 81 6.60 -4.19 -0.92
N LYS A 82 7.33 -4.43 -2.00
CA LYS A 82 7.91 -5.74 -2.32
C LYS A 82 9.30 -5.83 -1.74
N GLN A 83 9.54 -6.90 -1.00
CA GLN A 83 10.82 -7.20 -0.39
C GLN A 83 11.52 -8.35 -1.12
N ASP A 84 12.85 -8.33 -1.10
CA ASP A 84 13.65 -9.48 -1.52
C ASP A 84 13.70 -10.56 -0.42
N LYS A 85 14.43 -11.65 -0.70
CA LYS A 85 14.56 -12.79 0.24
C LYS A 85 15.26 -12.44 1.56
N MET A 86 15.93 -11.29 1.63
CA MET A 86 16.62 -10.81 2.82
C MET A 86 15.86 -9.65 3.50
N GLY A 87 14.65 -9.32 3.02
CA GLY A 87 13.79 -8.31 3.62
C GLY A 87 14.09 -6.87 3.16
N CYS A 88 14.90 -6.67 2.13
CA CYS A 88 15.13 -5.33 1.59
C CYS A 88 14.00 -4.92 0.63
N ALA A 89 13.48 -3.71 0.78
CA ALA A 89 12.58 -3.08 -0.16
C ALA A 89 13.21 -2.99 -1.57
N ILE A 90 12.53 -3.52 -2.60
CA ILE A 90 13.03 -3.52 -3.98
C ILE A 90 12.10 -2.83 -4.97
N SER A 91 10.80 -2.76 -4.69
CA SER A 91 9.82 -2.07 -5.54
C SER A 91 8.51 -1.85 -4.77
N PHE A 92 7.62 -1.03 -5.34
CA PHE A 92 6.28 -0.80 -4.83
C PHE A 92 5.25 -1.27 -5.84
N VAL A 93 4.14 -1.83 -5.34
CA VAL A 93 2.99 -2.26 -6.16
C VAL A 93 1.71 -1.65 -5.63
N CYS A 94 0.81 -1.27 -6.53
CA CYS A 94 -0.55 -0.89 -6.17
C CYS A 94 -1.37 -2.16 -5.98
N GLN A 95 -1.74 -2.48 -4.73
CA GLN A 95 -2.65 -3.57 -4.42
C GLN A 95 -4.05 -3.00 -4.26
N ARG A 96 -4.98 -3.41 -5.12
CA ARG A 96 -6.39 -3.03 -5.04
C ARG A 96 -7.16 -4.14 -4.34
N ASP A 97 -8.15 -3.77 -3.53
CA ASP A 97 -8.99 -4.74 -2.81
C ASP A 97 -9.79 -5.67 -3.75
N LEU A 98 -9.80 -5.37 -5.05
CA LEU A 98 -10.44 -6.14 -6.12
C LEU A 98 -9.47 -7.06 -6.89
N ASP A 99 -8.18 -7.09 -6.55
CA ASP A 99 -7.21 -7.92 -7.26
C ASP A 99 -7.56 -9.42 -7.12
N ASP A 100 -8.01 -9.83 -5.93
CA ASP A 100 -8.52 -11.17 -5.63
C ASP A 100 -10.03 -11.35 -5.91
N ALA A 101 -10.73 -10.27 -6.27
CA ALA A 101 -12.15 -10.35 -6.59
C ALA A 101 -12.36 -10.99 -7.97
N VAL A 102 -13.27 -11.96 -8.01
CA VAL A 102 -13.79 -12.55 -9.26
C VAL A 102 -14.94 -11.67 -9.74
N CYS A 103 -14.79 -11.09 -10.93
CA CYS A 103 -15.87 -10.37 -11.57
C CYS A 103 -16.84 -11.36 -12.21
N THR A 104 -18.14 -11.10 -12.06
CA THR A 104 -19.18 -11.83 -12.80
C THR A 104 -19.04 -11.55 -14.30
N GLN A 105 -19.57 -12.45 -15.13
CA GLN A 105 -19.65 -12.28 -16.60
C GLN A 105 -20.89 -11.47 -17.02
N GLU A 106 -21.43 -10.65 -16.12
CA GLU A 106 -22.54 -9.75 -16.46
C GLU A 106 -22.08 -8.73 -17.50
N ASN A 107 -22.92 -8.52 -18.52
CA ASN A 107 -22.71 -7.55 -19.59
C ASN A 107 -23.45 -6.26 -19.23
N ASP A 108 -22.86 -5.45 -18.35
CA ASP A 108 -23.36 -4.12 -17.98
C ASP A 108 -22.31 -3.05 -18.31
N PRO A 109 -22.15 -2.68 -19.60
CA PRO A 109 -21.01 -1.90 -20.04
C PRO A 109 -20.94 -0.54 -19.36
N VAL A 110 -19.72 -0.08 -19.07
CA VAL A 110 -19.44 1.24 -18.52
C VAL A 110 -18.27 1.88 -19.24
N CYS A 111 -18.28 3.21 -19.33
CA CYS A 111 -17.14 3.98 -19.79
C CYS A 111 -16.34 4.51 -18.60
N GLY A 112 -15.03 4.28 -18.59
CA GLY A 112 -14.12 4.82 -17.59
C GLY A 112 -13.70 6.26 -17.90
N LYS A 113 -13.29 7.01 -16.88
CA LYS A 113 -12.69 8.35 -17.03
C LYS A 113 -11.36 8.33 -17.79
N ASP A 114 -10.75 7.15 -17.93
CA ASP A 114 -9.59 6.92 -18.79
C ASP A 114 -9.96 6.73 -20.28
N GLY A 115 -11.23 6.88 -20.62
CA GLY A 115 -11.77 6.78 -21.98
C GLY A 115 -11.95 5.35 -22.48
N LYS A 116 -11.77 4.34 -21.62
CA LYS A 116 -11.91 2.92 -21.99
C LYS A 116 -13.26 2.35 -21.58
N GLN A 117 -13.79 1.49 -22.43
CA GLN A 117 -14.99 0.73 -22.11
C GLN A 117 -14.65 -0.55 -21.35
N TYR A 118 -15.46 -0.87 -20.35
CA TYR A 118 -15.36 -2.09 -19.55
C TYR A 118 -16.67 -2.87 -19.60
N ASN A 119 -16.60 -4.20 -19.64
CA ASN A 119 -17.78 -5.07 -19.73
C ASN A 119 -18.75 -4.90 -18.56
N ASN A 120 -18.23 -4.57 -17.38
CA ASN A 120 -19.01 -4.20 -16.22
C ASN A 120 -18.21 -3.35 -15.21
N PRO A 121 -18.86 -2.74 -14.20
CA PRO A 121 -18.18 -1.92 -13.20
C PRO A 121 -17.13 -2.67 -12.38
N CYS A 122 -17.23 -4.00 -12.26
CA CYS A 122 -16.20 -4.78 -11.58
C CYS A 122 -14.89 -4.77 -12.38
N TYR A 123 -14.95 -5.00 -13.70
CA TYR A 123 -13.76 -4.94 -14.56
C TYR A 123 -13.14 -3.54 -14.63
N ALA A 124 -13.96 -2.48 -14.64
CA ALA A 124 -13.46 -1.10 -14.58
C ALA A 124 -12.64 -0.85 -13.30
N ARG A 125 -13.20 -1.20 -12.13
CA ARG A 125 -12.51 -1.06 -10.85
C ARG A 125 -11.29 -1.97 -10.74
N LYS A 126 -11.34 -3.18 -11.29
CA LYS A 126 -10.19 -4.10 -11.35
C LYS A 126 -9.08 -3.58 -12.26
N ALA A 127 -9.39 -2.76 -13.25
CA ALA A 127 -8.41 -2.04 -14.05
C ALA A 127 -7.93 -0.73 -13.39
N GLY A 128 -8.61 -0.28 -12.32
CA GLY A 128 -8.32 0.98 -11.63
C GLY A 128 -8.86 2.21 -12.34
N ALA A 129 -9.81 2.00 -13.25
CA ALA A 129 -10.53 3.09 -13.88
C ALA A 129 -11.76 3.45 -13.03
N GLU A 130 -11.89 4.72 -12.72
CA GLU A 130 -13.15 5.26 -12.22
C GLU A 130 -14.18 5.27 -13.36
N VAL A 131 -15.39 4.82 -13.07
CA VAL A 131 -16.50 4.89 -14.04
C VAL A 131 -16.90 6.36 -14.23
N ASP A 132 -16.99 6.79 -15.49
CA ASP A 132 -17.50 8.09 -15.89
C ASP A 132 -19.02 8.03 -16.05
N TYR A 133 -19.52 7.15 -16.91
CA TYR A 133 -20.95 6.93 -17.15
C TYR A 133 -21.26 5.48 -17.52
N LYS A 134 -22.53 5.10 -17.35
CA LYS A 134 -23.05 3.78 -17.75
C LYS A 134 -23.28 3.74 -19.26
N GLY A 135 -22.95 2.61 -19.87
CA GLY A 135 -23.01 2.38 -21.31
C GLY A 135 -21.64 2.38 -22.00
N ASN A 136 -21.67 2.22 -23.32
CA ASN A 136 -20.46 2.19 -24.14
C ASN A 136 -19.83 3.58 -24.26
N CYS A 137 -18.50 3.66 -24.33
CA CYS A 137 -17.81 4.94 -24.50
C CYS A 137 -18.24 5.67 -25.79
N GLU A 138 -18.55 4.92 -26.85
CA GLU A 138 -18.95 5.44 -28.15
C GLU A 138 -20.32 6.15 -28.14
N MET A 139 -21.16 5.94 -27.12
CA MET A 139 -22.49 6.55 -27.03
C MET A 139 -22.43 8.05 -26.71
N ASN A 140 -21.35 8.55 -26.10
CA ASN A 140 -21.22 9.99 -25.77
C ASN A 140 -20.67 10.86 -26.90
N ALA A 141 -20.33 10.30 -28.06
CA ALA A 141 -20.07 11.13 -29.24
C ALA A 141 -21.35 11.76 -29.81
N ASN A 142 -22.55 11.28 -29.42
CA ASN A 142 -23.83 11.70 -30.01
C ASN A 142 -24.98 11.93 -29.02
N GLN A 143 -24.76 11.96 -27.70
CA GLN A 143 -25.85 12.11 -26.72
C GLN A 143 -25.85 13.46 -26.02
N GLY A 144 -26.20 14.48 -26.81
CA GLY A 144 -26.85 15.69 -26.30
C GLY A 144 -28.38 15.57 -26.19
N GLU A 145 -28.98 14.42 -26.53
CA GLU A 145 -30.44 14.25 -26.53
C GLU A 145 -30.85 12.86 -26.04
N THR A 146 -31.91 12.82 -25.21
CA THR A 146 -32.56 11.66 -24.56
C THR A 146 -31.99 11.16 -23.24
N GLN A 147 -31.96 12.06 -22.24
CA GLN A 147 -32.37 11.66 -20.89
C GLN A 147 -33.86 11.26 -20.88
N ASN A 148 -34.20 10.26 -20.06
CA ASN A 148 -35.54 9.74 -19.72
C ASN A 148 -36.06 8.55 -20.54
N LYS A 149 -35.76 7.33 -20.06
CA LYS A 149 -36.71 6.20 -19.95
C LYS A 149 -36.07 5.06 -19.15
N GLU A 150 -36.20 5.14 -17.83
CA GLU A 150 -36.50 4.01 -16.93
C GLU A 150 -36.53 4.52 -15.48
N GLN A 151 -37.46 5.43 -15.22
CA GLN A 151 -38.04 5.63 -13.89
C GLN A 151 -39.53 5.84 -14.09
N GLU A 152 -40.29 4.73 -14.18
CA GLU A 152 -41.73 4.67 -13.90
C GLU A 152 -42.23 3.22 -14.08
N MET A 153 -42.08 2.40 -13.04
CA MET A 153 -43.03 1.33 -12.76
C MET A 153 -43.44 1.44 -11.28
N ASN A 154 -44.43 2.31 -11.04
CA ASN A 154 -45.62 2.05 -10.21
C ASN A 154 -46.20 3.36 -9.66
N ALA A 155 -46.92 4.10 -10.50
CA ALA A 155 -48.10 4.89 -10.12
C ALA A 155 -48.78 5.40 -11.39
N GLY A 156 -50.00 4.98 -11.71
CA GLY A 156 -50.66 5.49 -12.91
C GLY A 156 -52.00 4.88 -13.31
N ASN A 157 -52.98 4.98 -12.41
CA ASN A 157 -54.43 4.93 -12.64
C ASN A 157 -54.90 5.34 -14.06
N ILE A 158 -55.77 4.54 -14.70
CA ILE A 158 -56.56 4.98 -15.87
C ILE A 158 -58.04 4.73 -15.59
N ASN A 159 -58.77 5.82 -15.32
CA ASN A 159 -60.21 5.87 -15.45
C ASN A 159 -60.57 6.32 -16.87
N ASN A 160 -61.50 5.58 -17.48
CA ASN A 160 -62.85 6.03 -17.90
C ASN A 160 -63.27 5.74 -19.37
N LYS A 161 -64.48 5.14 -19.43
CA LYS A 161 -65.57 5.25 -20.42
C LYS A 161 -65.65 4.27 -21.60
N GLY A 162 -66.59 3.32 -21.47
CA GLY A 162 -67.23 2.62 -22.61
C GLY A 162 -68.16 1.45 -22.22
N LYS A 163 -69.37 1.75 -21.71
CA LYS A 163 -70.58 0.92 -21.49
C LYS A 163 -70.59 -0.57 -21.95
N LEU A 164 -71.07 -1.46 -21.07
CA LEU A 164 -72.39 -2.11 -21.21
C LEU A 164 -72.86 -2.75 -19.88
N LYS A 165 -74.15 -2.61 -19.58
CA LYS A 165 -74.85 -3.04 -18.38
C LYS A 165 -75.50 -4.41 -18.64
N VAL A 166 -75.33 -5.40 -17.76
CA VAL A 166 -76.26 -6.55 -17.64
C VAL A 166 -76.42 -6.85 -16.14
N GLU A 167 -77.67 -6.79 -15.68
CA GLU A 167 -78.14 -7.16 -14.33
C GLU A 167 -78.61 -8.63 -14.31
N VAL A 168 -78.81 -9.14 -13.07
CA VAL A 168 -79.54 -10.35 -12.62
C VAL A 168 -78.78 -11.68 -12.85
N SER A 169 -78.68 -12.66 -11.94
CA SER A 169 -79.52 -13.18 -10.83
C SER A 169 -78.60 -13.98 -9.86
N ASP A 170 -78.90 -14.35 -8.61
CA ASP A 170 -80.08 -14.48 -7.75
C ASP A 170 -79.72 -14.08 -6.30
#